data_AF-A0A9X0CRC7-F1
#
_entry.id   AF-A0A9X0CRC7-F1
#
_cell.length_a   1.000
_cell.length_b   1.000
_cell.length_c   1.000
_cell.angle_alpha   90.00
_cell.angle_beta   90.00
_cell.angle_gamma   90.00
#
_symmetry.space_group_name_H-M   'P 1'
#
loop_
_entity.id
_entity.type
_entity.pdbx_description
1 polymer ?
#
loop_
_entity_poly.entity_id
_entity_poly.type
_entity_poly.pdbx_seq_one_letter_code
_entity_poly.pdbx_strand_id
1 'polypeptide(L)'
;MDLSPNKHLGLPISEVYSLMCNLNHKYGSNVCGEGGEYETFTLDCPLFKRKIVIDDSEVIIHSDDAFAPVGFLRFKKMHVQEKDLDKVNCDQCHKITHAANHLMTSCRYSQMI
;
A
#
# COMPACT_ATOMS: atom_id res chain seq x y z
N MET A 1 -12.92 13.12 -6.02
CA MET A 1 -12.53 12.95 -4.60
C MET A 1 -12.65 11.47 -4.35
N ASP A 2 -11.62 10.74 -4.70
CA ASP A 2 -11.69 9.29 -4.83
C ASP A 2 -10.28 8.68 -4.88
N LEU A 3 -10.17 7.37 -4.64
CA LEU A 3 -8.98 6.57 -4.77
C LEU A 3 -8.56 6.39 -6.24
N SER A 4 -7.87 7.39 -6.76
CA SER A 4 -7.39 7.40 -8.14
C SER A 4 -6.05 6.65 -8.32
N PRO A 5 -5.92 5.74 -9.31
CA PRO A 5 -4.68 5.03 -9.61
C PRO A 5 -3.46 5.94 -9.78
N ASN A 6 -3.59 6.99 -10.58
CA ASN A 6 -2.49 7.92 -10.90
C ASN A 6 -2.01 8.76 -9.70
N LYS A 7 -2.78 8.79 -8.60
CA LYS A 7 -2.46 9.61 -7.43
C LYS A 7 -1.97 8.78 -6.25
N HIS A 8 -2.44 7.54 -6.11
CA HIS A 8 -2.25 6.77 -4.88
C HIS A 8 -1.44 5.49 -5.06
N LEU A 9 -1.34 4.94 -6.28
CA LEU A 9 -0.47 3.79 -6.51
C LEU A 9 0.99 4.16 -6.30
N GLY A 10 1.71 3.30 -5.60
CA GLY A 10 3.11 3.55 -5.25
C GLY A 10 3.30 4.49 -4.05
N LEU A 11 2.23 4.95 -3.40
CA LEU A 11 2.34 5.65 -2.11
C LEU A 11 2.33 4.65 -0.95
N PRO A 12 3.07 4.92 0.14
CA PRO A 12 2.96 4.14 1.36
C PRO A 12 1.57 4.35 1.97
N ILE A 13 1.02 3.30 2.57
CA ILE A 13 -0.34 3.34 3.11
C ILE A 13 -0.51 4.42 4.19
N SER A 14 0.57 4.77 4.91
CA SER A 14 0.60 5.85 5.89
C SER A 14 0.26 7.21 5.30
N GLU A 15 0.64 7.47 4.05
CA GLU A 15 0.32 8.73 3.35
C GLU A 15 -1.13 8.74 2.83
N VAL A 16 -1.68 7.56 2.51
CA VAL A 16 -3.05 7.43 2.00
C VAL A 16 -4.08 7.26 3.13
N TYR A 17 -3.65 6.94 4.35
CA TYR A 17 -4.53 6.61 5.48
C TYR A 17 -5.57 7.69 5.79
N SER A 18 -5.17 8.96 5.83
CA SER A 18 -6.11 10.07 6.08
C SER A 18 -7.17 10.18 5.00
N LEU A 19 -6.84 9.89 3.74
CA LEU A 19 -7.82 9.83 2.65
C LEU A 19 -8.81 8.68 2.88
N MET A 20 -8.32 7.48 3.26
CA MET A 20 -9.17 6.32 3.52
C MET A 20 -10.17 6.56 4.65
N CYS A 21 -9.74 7.18 5.75
CA CYS A 21 -10.66 7.56 6.84
C CYS A 21 -11.75 8.53 6.34
N ASN A 22 -11.39 9.48 5.48
CA ASN A 22 -12.36 10.41 4.90
C ASN A 22 -13.35 9.71 3.96
N LEU A 23 -12.88 8.76 3.15
CA LEU A 23 -13.74 7.97 2.25
C LEU A 23 -14.68 7.04 3.04
N ASN A 24 -14.19 6.42 4.11
CA ASN A 24 -15.02 5.65 5.03
C ASN A 24 -16.11 6.52 5.68
N HIS A 25 -15.75 7.70 6.18
CA HIS A 25 -16.74 8.59 6.82
C HIS A 25 -17.81 9.08 5.84
N LYS A 26 -17.44 9.37 4.59
CA LYS A 26 -18.37 9.89 3.58
C LYS A 26 -19.20 8.80 2.88
N TYR A 27 -18.61 7.63 2.67
CA TYR A 27 -19.13 6.62 1.74
C TYR A 27 -19.13 5.20 2.31
N GLY A 28 -18.68 4.98 3.54
CA GLY A 28 -18.62 3.65 4.14
C GLY A 28 -17.53 2.73 3.57
N SER A 29 -16.61 3.24 2.75
CA SER A 29 -15.44 2.52 2.21
C SER A 29 -14.68 1.78 3.32
N ASN A 30 -14.24 0.57 3.09
CA ASN A 30 -13.49 -0.20 4.06
C ASN A 30 -12.04 0.30 4.16
N VAL A 31 -11.69 0.91 5.31
CA VAL A 31 -10.34 1.46 5.56
C VAL A 31 -9.23 0.44 5.42
N CYS A 32 -9.53 -0.86 5.57
CA CYS A 32 -8.58 -1.95 5.44
C CYS A 32 -8.53 -2.57 4.02
N GLY A 33 -9.31 -2.03 3.07
CA GLY A 33 -9.34 -2.52 1.68
C GLY A 33 -10.14 -3.81 1.46
N GLU A 34 -10.98 -4.21 2.42
CA GLU A 34 -11.88 -5.36 2.25
C GLU A 34 -12.79 -5.16 1.03
N GLY A 35 -13.20 -6.27 0.40
CA GLY A 35 -14.04 -6.20 -0.82
C GLY A 35 -13.26 -5.78 -2.08
N GLY A 36 -11.94 -5.61 -1.98
CA GLY A 36 -11.07 -5.34 -3.13
C GLY A 36 -11.01 -3.86 -3.53
N GLU A 37 -11.21 -2.95 -2.58
CA GLU A 37 -11.06 -1.50 -2.82
C GLU A 37 -9.62 -1.13 -3.19
N TYR A 38 -8.65 -1.75 -2.50
CA TYR A 38 -7.24 -1.63 -2.83
C TYR A 38 -6.46 -2.84 -2.32
N GLU A 39 -5.30 -3.06 -2.90
CA GLU A 39 -4.34 -4.05 -2.42
C GLU A 39 -3.03 -3.37 -2.04
N THR A 40 -2.26 -4.03 -1.16
CA THR A 40 -0.95 -3.54 -0.75
C THR A 40 0.12 -4.60 -0.88
N PHE A 41 1.37 -4.13 -0.96
CA PHE A 41 2.56 -4.97 -0.96
C PHE A 41 3.48 -4.56 0.19
N THR A 42 3.83 -5.53 1.04
CA THR A 42 4.70 -5.32 2.20
C THR A 42 6.16 -5.31 1.76
N LEU A 43 6.76 -4.12 1.70
CA LEU A 43 8.18 -3.94 1.36
C LEU A 43 9.10 -4.26 2.54
N ASP A 44 8.63 -3.92 3.74
CA ASP A 44 9.39 -4.13 4.96
C ASP A 44 8.48 -4.46 6.15
N CYS A 45 8.95 -5.36 7.01
CA CYS A 45 8.29 -5.75 8.25
C CYS A 45 9.38 -6.13 9.27
N PRO A 46 9.23 -5.85 10.58
CA PRO A 46 10.20 -6.24 11.60
C PRO A 46 10.62 -7.72 11.56
N LEU A 47 9.71 -8.61 11.11
CA LEU A 47 9.97 -10.04 10.99
C LEU A 47 10.83 -10.41 9.76
N PHE A 48 11.00 -9.51 8.78
CA PHE A 48 11.84 -9.78 7.62
C PHE A 48 13.32 -9.63 7.97
N LYS A 49 14.16 -10.58 7.55
CA LYS A 49 15.64 -10.49 7.69
C LYS A 49 16.26 -9.45 6.77
N ARG A 50 15.60 -9.19 5.64
CA ARG A 50 16.01 -8.25 4.59
C ARG A 50 14.78 -7.49 4.10
N LYS A 51 14.94 -6.27 3.61
CA LYS A 51 13.82 -5.49 3.05
C LYS A 51 13.81 -5.60 1.52
N ILE A 52 12.64 -5.42 0.92
CA ILE A 52 12.46 -5.38 -0.53
C ILE A 52 12.54 -3.92 -0.97
N VAL A 53 13.37 -3.65 -1.97
CA VAL A 53 13.54 -2.33 -2.58
C VAL A 53 13.04 -2.41 -4.02
N ILE A 54 12.16 -1.49 -4.39
CA ILE A 54 11.67 -1.35 -5.76
C ILE A 54 12.64 -0.47 -6.52
N ASP A 55 13.23 -1.01 -7.59
CA ASP A 55 14.15 -0.28 -8.45
C ASP A 55 13.42 0.38 -9.62
N ASP A 56 12.39 -0.29 -10.15
CA ASP A 56 11.61 0.19 -11.28
C ASP A 56 10.19 -0.37 -11.22
N SER A 57 9.20 0.49 -11.43
CA SER A 57 7.79 0.16 -11.46
C SER A 57 7.03 1.12 -12.36
N GLU A 58 5.84 0.71 -12.80
CA GLU A 58 4.94 1.58 -13.55
C GLU A 58 3.49 1.33 -13.17
N VAL A 59 2.66 2.35 -13.35
CA VAL A 59 1.22 2.24 -13.20
C VAL A 59 0.61 1.73 -14.49
N ILE A 60 -0.17 0.66 -14.40
CA ILE A 60 -0.97 0.11 -15.50
C ILE A 60 -2.44 0.38 -15.20
N ILE A 61 -3.12 1.07 -16.11
CA ILE A 61 -4.57 1.24 -16.07
C ILE A 61 -5.19 0.09 -16.84
N HIS A 62 -5.91 -0.79 -16.14
CA HIS A 62 -6.51 -2.00 -16.70
C HIS A 62 -7.88 -1.74 -17.33
N SER A 63 -8.64 -0.82 -16.75
CA SER A 63 -9.91 -0.33 -17.28
C SER A 63 -9.96 1.17 -17.05
N ASP A 64 -10.00 1.95 -18.14
CA ASP A 64 -10.22 3.39 -18.10
C ASP A 64 -11.73 3.68 -18.24
N ASP A 65 -12.52 3.06 -17.37
CA ASP A 65 -13.94 3.35 -17.27
C ASP A 65 -14.09 4.77 -16.68
N ALA A 66 -14.95 5.59 -17.30
CA ALA A 66 -15.18 6.96 -16.88
C ALA A 66 -15.66 7.09 -15.41
N PHE A 67 -16.16 6.00 -14.82
CA PHE A 67 -16.74 5.99 -13.48
C PHE A 67 -15.93 5.19 -12.45
N ALA A 68 -15.10 4.24 -12.87
CA ALA A 68 -14.36 3.34 -11.98
C ALA A 68 -13.02 2.89 -12.59
N PRO A 69 -12.04 3.80 -12.71
CA PRO A 69 -10.74 3.46 -13.25
C PRO A 69 -10.06 2.44 -12.33
N VAL A 70 -9.66 1.30 -12.91
CA VAL A 70 -8.93 0.25 -12.20
C VAL A 70 -7.48 0.31 -12.64
N GLY A 71 -6.58 0.43 -11.68
CA GLY A 71 -5.16 0.41 -11.94
C GLY A 71 -4.38 -0.40 -10.92
N PHE A 72 -3.21 -0.85 -11.36
CA PHE A 72 -2.27 -1.57 -10.52
C PHE A 72 -0.84 -1.16 -10.82
N LEU A 73 0.04 -1.35 -9.85
CA LEU A 73 1.46 -1.09 -9.93
C LEU A 73 2.16 -2.36 -10.42
N ARG A 74 2.77 -2.29 -11.60
CA ARG A 74 3.59 -3.37 -12.17
C ARG A 74 5.05 -3.14 -11.77
N PHE A 75 5.57 -4.01 -10.92
CA PHE A 75 7.00 -4.02 -10.59
C PHE A 75 7.79 -4.58 -11.77
N LYS A 76 8.74 -3.79 -12.28
CA LYS A 76 9.67 -4.22 -13.35
C LYS A 76 10.95 -4.80 -12.78
N LYS A 77 11.46 -4.17 -11.72
CA LYS A 77 12.71 -4.57 -11.08
C LYS A 77 12.65 -4.32 -9.59
N MET A 78 13.09 -5.31 -8.82
CA MET A 78 13.22 -5.25 -7.37
C MET A 78 14.50 -5.97 -6.95
N HIS A 79 15.06 -5.55 -5.84
CA HIS A 79 16.14 -6.28 -5.16
C HIS A 79 15.87 -6.36 -3.66
N VAL A 80 16.66 -7.19 -2.99
CA VAL A 80 16.58 -7.37 -1.55
C VAL A 80 17.82 -6.75 -0.92
N GLN A 81 17.63 -5.91 0.10
CA GLN A 81 18.69 -5.24 0.83
C GLN A 81 18.77 -5.77 2.27
N GLU A 82 19.97 -6.07 2.73
CA GLU A 82 20.22 -6.42 4.15
C GLU A 82 19.70 -5.32 5.07
N LYS A 83 19.20 -5.73 6.23
CA LYS A 83 18.83 -4.80 7.30
C LYS A 83 19.97 -4.72 8.29
N ASP A 84 20.17 -3.53 8.85
CA ASP A 84 21.02 -3.37 10.02
C ASP A 84 20.30 -3.98 11.24
N LEU A 85 20.52 -5.28 11.46
CA LEU A 85 19.86 -6.06 12.52
C LEU A 85 20.39 -5.73 13.93
N ASP A 86 21.47 -4.96 14.04
CA ASP A 86 22.16 -4.62 15.29
C ASP A 86 21.35 -3.72 16.25
N LYS A 87 20.10 -3.39 15.93
CA LYS A 87 19.19 -2.60 16.79
C LYS A 87 17.96 -3.37 17.30
N VAL A 88 17.81 -4.64 16.96
CA VAL A 88 16.69 -5.45 17.49
C VAL A 88 17.12 -6.10 18.80
N ASN A 89 17.12 -5.32 19.88
CA ASN A 89 17.34 -5.88 21.22
C ASN A 89 16.17 -6.81 21.59
N CYS A 90 16.49 -8.01 22.07
CA CYS A 90 15.59 -9.11 22.42
C CYS A 90 14.53 -8.72 23.48
N ASP A 91 14.71 -7.60 24.18
CA ASP A 91 13.81 -7.12 25.23
C ASP A 91 12.60 -6.30 24.68
N GLN A 92 12.55 -6.01 23.38
CA GLN A 92 11.52 -5.15 22.76
C GLN A 92 10.43 -5.89 21.98
N CYS A 93 10.10 -7.13 22.35
CA CYS A 93 8.86 -7.78 21.92
C CYS A 93 7.60 -6.91 22.20
N HIS A 94 7.69 -5.95 23.14
CA HIS A 94 6.61 -5.03 23.52
C HIS A 94 6.67 -3.62 22.89
N LYS A 95 7.67 -3.28 22.07
CA LYS A 95 7.72 -1.97 21.36
C LYS A 95 8.12 -2.18 19.91
N ILE A 96 7.16 -2.61 19.09
CA ILE A 96 7.26 -2.59 17.63
C ILE A 96 7.26 -1.12 17.19
N THR A 97 8.41 -0.44 17.24
CA THR A 97 8.53 0.98 16.84
C THR A 97 8.61 1.19 15.33
N HIS A 98 8.70 0.11 14.54
CA HIS A 98 8.62 0.18 13.08
C HIS A 98 7.41 -0.63 12.60
N ALA A 99 6.32 0.07 12.28
CA ALA A 99 5.19 -0.52 11.58
C ALA A 99 5.66 -1.08 10.23
N ALA A 100 5.00 -2.14 9.74
CA ALA A 100 5.30 -2.68 8.42
C ALA A 100 5.09 -1.61 7.34
N ASN A 101 6.04 -1.51 6.41
CA ASN A 101 5.98 -0.59 5.29
C ASN A 101 5.20 -1.25 4.15
N HIS A 102 3.95 -0.83 3.99
CA HIS A 102 3.04 -1.31 2.96
C HIS A 102 2.88 -0.25 1.88
N LEU A 103 3.05 -0.67 0.63
CA LEU A 103 2.85 0.16 -0.56
C LEU A 103 1.48 -0.15 -1.17
N MET A 104 0.71 0.85 -1.57
CA MET A 104 -0.52 0.62 -2.34
C MET A 104 -0.18 0.17 -3.77
N THR A 105 -0.65 -1.02 -4.15
CA THR A 105 -0.30 -1.68 -5.43
C THR A 105 -1.45 -1.91 -6.36
N SER A 106 -2.69 -1.87 -5.89
CA SER A 106 -3.85 -1.78 -6.77
C SER A 106 -4.91 -0.95 -6.09
N CYS A 107 -5.76 -0.33 -6.89
CA CYS A 107 -6.96 0.32 -6.39
C CYS A 107 -8.08 0.23 -7.42
N ARG A 108 -9.27 0.02 -6.90
CA ARG A 108 -10.52 0.02 -7.63
C ARG A 108 -11.46 0.93 -6.88
N TYR A 109 -11.97 1.95 -7.56
CA TYR A 109 -13.16 2.60 -7.04
C TYR A 109 -14.37 1.72 -7.31
N SER A 110 -14.96 1.20 -6.24
CA SER A 110 -16.33 0.72 -6.31
C SER A 110 -17.22 1.93 -6.04
N GLN A 111 -17.93 2.42 -7.06
CA GLN A 111 -19.17 3.10 -6.75
C GLN A 111 -20.04 2.14 -5.92
N MET A 112 -20.68 2.66 -4.88
CA MET A 112 -21.79 1.98 -4.20
C MET A 112 -22.72 1.37 -5.25
N ILE A 113 -22.83 0.05 -5.23
CA ILE A 113 -24.10 -0.62 -5.52
C ILE A 113 -25.04 -0.39 -4.34
#